data_AF-A0A352GHC3-F1
#
_entry.id   AF-A0A352GHC3-F1
#
_cell.length_a   1.000
_cell.length_b   1.000
_cell.length_c   1.000
_cell.angle_alpha   90.00
_cell.angle_beta   90.00
_cell.angle_gamma   90.00
#
_symmetry.space_group_name_H-M   'P 1'
#
loop_
_entity.id
_entity.type
_entity.pdbx_description
1 polymer ?
#
loop_
_entity_poly.entity_id
_entity_poly.type
_entity_poly.pdbx_seq_one_letter_code
_entity_poly.pdbx_strand_id
1 'polypeptide(L)' 'SPRGGCTVTVDLDHRIAMAFLVLGLVTEQPVTIDDGDAMATSFPGFAAMMRGLGADIADI' A
#
# COMPACT_ATOMS: atom_id res chain seq x y z
N SER A 1 14.82 9.86 4.93
CA SER A 1 14.10 8.86 4.10
C SER A 1 13.18 9.63 3.14
N PRO A 2 12.40 9.04 2.21
CA PRO A 2 11.38 9.83 1.50
C PRO A 2 10.31 10.33 2.47
N ARG A 3 9.69 11.48 2.20
CA ARG A 3 8.84 12.15 3.20
C ARG A 3 7.53 11.41 3.50
N GLY A 4 6.87 10.84 2.49
CA GLY A 4 5.51 10.28 2.62
C GLY A 4 4.45 11.32 2.97
N GLY A 5 3.36 10.90 3.63
CA GLY A 5 2.28 11.78 4.10
C GLY A 5 1.27 12.16 3.02
N CYS A 6 1.11 11.32 2.00
CA CYS A 6 0.19 11.54 0.89
C CYS A 6 -0.82 10.40 0.79
N THR A 7 -1.97 10.73 0.19
CA THR A 7 -2.91 9.76 -0.35
C THR A 7 -2.70 9.67 -1.85
N VAL A 8 -2.53 8.44 -2.35
CA VAL A 8 -2.33 8.14 -3.76
C VAL A 8 -3.64 7.62 -4.33
N THR A 9 -4.09 8.24 -5.41
CA THR A 9 -5.20 7.72 -6.21
C THR A 9 -4.73 6.55 -7.07
N VAL A 10 -5.34 5.38 -6.87
CA VAL A 10 -4.90 4.14 -7.55
C VAL A 10 -5.50 3.97 -8.95
N ASP A 11 -6.60 4.66 -9.25
CA ASP A 11 -7.31 4.64 -10.56
C ASP A 11 -7.46 3.21 -11.12
N LEU A 12 -7.88 2.27 -10.26
CA LEU A 12 -8.06 0.84 -10.55
C LEU A 12 -6.79 0.05 -10.96
N ASP A 13 -5.58 0.61 -10.83
CA ASP A 13 -4.33 -0.13 -11.08
C ASP A 13 -3.77 -0.74 -9.78
N HIS A 14 -3.91 -2.07 -9.68
CA HIS A 14 -3.40 -2.89 -8.57
C HIS A 14 -1.89 -2.72 -8.32
N ARG A 15 -1.09 -2.43 -9.36
CA ARG A 15 0.35 -2.26 -9.24
C ARG A 15 0.69 -0.91 -8.62
N ILE A 16 -0.07 0.14 -8.95
CA ILE A 16 0.06 1.45 -8.29
C ILE A 16 -0.25 1.29 -6.81
N ALA A 17 -1.37 0.63 -6.47
CA ALA A 17 -1.71 0.32 -5.08
C ALA A 17 -0.57 -0.39 -4.32
N MET A 18 -0.09 -1.53 -4.85
CA MET A 18 0.97 -2.32 -4.19
C MET A 18 2.31 -1.58 -4.12
N ALA A 19 2.74 -0.89 -5.18
CA ALA A 19 4.03 -0.21 -5.22
C ALA A 19 4.11 0.93 -4.20
N PHE A 20 3.02 1.71 -4.04
CA PHE A 20 2.99 2.80 -3.08
C PHE A 20 2.88 2.32 -1.64
N LEU A 21 2.21 1.18 -1.38
CA LEU A 21 2.27 0.54 -0.06
C LEU A 21 3.68 0.07 0.27
N VAL A 22 4.41 -0.52 -0.68
CA VAL A 22 5.83 -0.90 -0.49
C VAL A 22 6.71 0.34 -0.23
N LEU A 23 6.49 1.43 -0.95
CA LEU A 23 7.18 2.70 -0.70
C LEU A 23 6.91 3.21 0.72
N GLY A 24 5.68 3.10 1.21
CA GLY A 24 5.26 3.52 2.55
C GLY A 24 6.05 2.87 3.70
N LEU A 25 6.67 1.70 3.45
CA LEU A 25 7.48 0.99 4.45
C LEU A 25 8.81 1.69 4.76
N VAL A 26 9.24 2.64 3.93
CA VAL A 26 10.52 3.36 4.08
C VAL A 26 10.35 4.86 4.21
N THR A 27 9.13 5.38 4.28
CA THR A 27 8.87 6.82 4.37
C THR A 27 8.83 7.34 5.82
N GLU A 28 9.08 8.63 5.99
CA GLU A 28 9.03 9.29 7.32
C GLU A 28 7.60 9.46 7.84
N GLN A 29 6.63 9.57 6.93
CA GLN A 29 5.19 9.59 7.22
C GLN A 29 4.49 8.53 6.39
N PRO A 30 3.33 7.99 6.83
CA PRO A 30 2.62 6.95 6.10
C PRO A 30 2.26 7.36 4.66
N VAL A 31 2.25 6.39 3.76
CA VAL A 31 1.62 6.53 2.44
C VAL A 31 0.26 5.83 2.51
N THR A 32 -0.78 6.52 2.06
CA THR A 32 -2.14 5.99 1.98
C THR A 32 -2.51 5.78 0.51
N ILE A 33 -3.30 4.76 0.22
CA ILE A 33 -3.98 4.57 -1.06
C ILE A 33 -5.48 4.75 -0.86
N ASP A 34 -6.21 5.23 -1.87
CA ASP A 34 -7.65 5.49 -1.77
C ASP A 34 -8.53 4.25 -1.92
N ASP A 35 -8.03 3.20 -2.59
CA ASP A 35 -8.75 1.93 -2.77
C ASP A 35 -7.80 0.73 -2.61
N GLY A 36 -7.96 0.01 -1.49
CA GLY A 36 -7.23 -1.24 -1.21
C GLY A 36 -7.77 -2.46 -1.95
N ASP A 37 -9.04 -2.45 -2.37
CA ASP A 37 -9.69 -3.58 -3.04
C ASP A 37 -9.13 -3.78 -4.46
N ALA A 38 -8.59 -2.72 -5.07
CA ALA A 38 -7.88 -2.78 -6.36
C ALA A 38 -6.83 -3.91 -6.39
N MET A 39 -6.12 -4.16 -5.28
CA MET A 39 -5.09 -5.20 -5.19
C MET A 39 -5.66 -6.63 -5.33
N ALA A 40 -6.90 -6.87 -4.90
CA ALA A 40 -7.52 -8.18 -4.91
C ALA A 40 -7.78 -8.72 -6.32
N THR A 41 -7.77 -7.85 -7.34
CA THR A 41 -7.91 -8.23 -8.75
C THR A 41 -6.77 -9.12 -9.25
N SER A 42 -5.55 -8.92 -8.74
CA SER A 42 -4.35 -9.67 -9.16
C SER A 42 -3.68 -10.45 -8.03
N PHE A 43 -3.72 -9.91 -6.81
CA PHE A 43 -3.01 -10.47 -5.66
C PHE A 43 -3.88 -10.42 -4.39
N PRO A 44 -4.95 -11.25 -4.34
CA PRO A 44 -5.75 -11.37 -3.14
C PRO A 44 -4.87 -11.78 -1.95
N GLY A 45 -4.99 -11.06 -0.83
CA GLY A 45 -4.20 -11.31 0.37
C GLY A 45 -2.82 -10.63 0.42
N PHE A 46 -2.49 -9.75 -0.53
CA PHE A 46 -1.23 -8.99 -0.52
C PHE A 46 -0.91 -8.37 0.86
N ALA A 47 -1.83 -7.58 1.42
CA ALA A 47 -1.61 -6.92 2.71
C ALA A 47 -1.41 -7.92 3.85
N ALA A 48 -2.14 -9.04 3.84
CA ALA A 48 -1.98 -10.10 4.83
C ALA A 48 -0.61 -10.78 4.74
N MET A 49 -0.14 -11.09 3.52
CA MET A 49 1.20 -11.64 3.30
C MET A 49 2.27 -10.67 3.78
N MET A 50 2.18 -9.39 3.39
CA MET A 50 3.15 -8.36 3.78
C MET A 50 3.21 -8.17 5.29
N ARG A 51 2.06 -8.17 5.98
CA ARG A 51 2.03 -8.18 7.46
C ARG A 51 2.71 -9.42 8.05
N GLY A 52 2.55 -10.59 7.42
CA GLY A 52 3.27 -11.81 7.81
C GLY A 52 4.79 -11.71 7.66
N LEU A 53 5.28 -10.81 6.81
CA LEU A 53 6.71 -10.48 6.65
C LEU A 53 7.18 -9.35 7.58
N GLY A 54 6.28 -8.78 8.39
CA GLY A 54 6.59 -7.68 9.32
C GLY A 54 6.32 -6.28 8.76
N ALA A 55 5.64 -6.15 7.62
CA ALA A 55 5.22 -4.85 7.12
C ALA A 55 4.09 -4.25 7.97
N ASP A 56 4.17 -2.95 8.25
CA ASP A 56 3.11 -2.20 8.92
C ASP A 56 2.12 -1.66 7.87
N ILE A 57 1.18 -2.50 7.45
CA ILE A 57 0.11 -2.18 6.50
C ILE A 57 -1.24 -2.45 7.15
N ALA A 58 -2.04 -1.39 7.32
CA ALA A 58 -3.36 -1.45 7.96
C ALA A 58 -4.41 -0.68 7.15
N ASP A 59 -5.67 -1.07 7.34
CA ASP A 59 -6.81 -0.28 6.88
C ASP A 59 -7.01 0.93 7.81
N ILE A 60 -7.55 2.04 7.27
CA ILE A 60 -7.70 3.33 7.98
C ILE A 60 -9.18 3.60 8.27
#